data_AF-G2PHD6-F1
#
_entry.id   AF-G2PHD6-F1
#
_cell.length_a   1.000
_cell.length_b   1.000
_cell.length_c   1.000
_cell.angle_alpha   90.00
_cell.angle_beta   90.00
_cell.angle_gamma   90.00
#
_symmetry.space_group_name_H-M   'P 1'
#
loop_
_entity.id
_entity.type
_entity.pdbx_description
1 polymer ?
#
loop_
_entity_poly.entity_id
_entity_poly.type
_entity_poly.pdbx_seq_one_letter_code
_entity_poly.pdbx_strand_id
1 'polypeptide(L)'
;MALSRCAPRVEIAPPTPRPRRYGLFSAAEVREVEDGTWSHGIQYRTESCSGSVYTWPKPCPPDCDPTSAVPPSRIIVEVVYDTEEINFTTYSLIRARVIEPETAADLPYRAVITVDTSCGPSADIAPGSRAEECTTIARRAQEGGPKPITVTVRESFNGEETTVQLAPGASTQVILCADKDEPRRKVLDGLGPWIGAEPFPVYTSVHCMPGGDFAKEARRIARNRLTCREECAVEEYLWTQLAADGGQYIGNPSAPKSITCAMAEIEAALMQARGCTAGVIHVPARLSLPLSMNGCCLIEGEGASLRTRMGSEVVFGACYDPRMRPDGMLADPDLTVIIGTGPVIVQRGPISTYEGLDKQTNDYAAVAERTYAVIADCPLVWTVADTCDC
;
A
#
# COMPACT_ATOMS: atom_id res chain seq x y z
N MET A 1 52.74 -18.72 51.51
CA MET A 1 53.16 -18.91 50.10
C MET A 1 52.56 -17.76 49.29
N ALA A 2 53.39 -16.85 48.80
CA ALA A 2 52.96 -15.78 47.91
C ALA A 2 52.75 -16.37 46.52
N LEU A 3 51.52 -16.37 46.00
CA LEU A 3 51.23 -16.76 44.63
C LEU A 3 52.01 -15.82 43.70
N SER A 4 52.86 -16.40 42.85
CA SER A 4 53.60 -15.67 41.82
C SER A 4 52.60 -14.95 40.91
N ARG A 5 52.59 -13.62 40.99
CA ARG A 5 51.72 -12.74 40.18
C ARG A 5 52.22 -12.59 38.72
N CYS A 6 53.19 -13.39 38.30
CA CYS A 6 53.87 -13.28 37.01
C CYS A 6 53.58 -14.42 36.03
N ALA A 7 52.49 -15.18 36.21
CA ALA A 7 52.07 -16.12 35.18
C ALA A 7 51.58 -15.36 33.93
N PRO A 8 51.98 -15.77 32.71
CA PRO A 8 51.44 -15.18 31.49
C PRO A 8 49.93 -15.37 31.44
N ARG A 9 49.21 -14.38 30.92
CA ARG A 9 47.76 -14.50 30.71
C ARG A 9 47.50 -15.60 29.68
N VAL A 10 46.58 -16.50 29.99
CA VAL A 10 46.12 -17.54 29.07
C VAL A 10 44.99 -16.97 28.24
N GLU A 11 45.13 -17.04 26.92
CA GLU A 11 44.05 -16.71 26.01
C GLU A 11 42.96 -17.80 26.07
N ILE A 12 41.71 -17.37 26.25
CA ILE A 12 40.54 -18.24 26.25
C ILE A 12 39.58 -17.79 25.15
N ALA A 13 38.78 -18.73 24.62
CA ALA A 13 37.76 -18.40 23.63
C ALA A 13 36.76 -17.37 24.21
N PRO A 14 36.35 -16.36 23.44
CA PRO A 14 35.33 -15.42 23.88
C PRO A 14 33.98 -16.14 24.03
N PRO A 15 33.07 -15.62 24.88
CA PRO A 15 31.73 -16.18 24.99
C PRO A 15 31.02 -16.15 23.63
N THR A 16 30.26 -17.19 23.32
CA THR A 16 29.44 -17.24 22.11
C THR A 16 28.39 -16.13 22.17
N PRO A 17 28.38 -15.19 21.20
CA PRO A 17 27.35 -14.18 21.12
C PRO A 17 25.98 -14.83 21.00
N ARG A 18 25.01 -14.33 21.77
CA ARG A 18 23.62 -14.74 21.63
C ARG A 18 22.89 -13.68 20.81
N PRO A 19 22.12 -14.07 19.78
CA PRO A 19 21.23 -13.13 19.10
C PRO A 19 20.32 -12.42 20.10
N ARG A 20 19.95 -11.18 19.80
CA ARG A 20 18.95 -10.49 20.62
C ARG A 20 17.64 -11.28 20.57
N ARG A 21 16.99 -11.40 21.72
CA ARG A 21 15.64 -11.94 21.80
C ARG A 21 14.68 -10.81 21.52
N TYR A 22 13.62 -11.09 20.76
CA TYR A 22 12.54 -10.14 20.47
C TYR A 22 13.00 -8.88 19.70
N GLY A 23 14.09 -8.99 18.93
CA GLY A 23 14.51 -7.97 17.97
C GLY A 23 13.80 -8.13 16.62
N LEU A 24 14.20 -7.32 15.64
CA LEU A 24 13.57 -7.35 14.31
C LEU A 24 13.61 -8.74 13.66
N PHE A 25 14.71 -9.48 13.77
CA PHE A 25 14.85 -10.79 13.12
C PHE A 25 14.00 -11.88 13.75
N SER A 26 13.53 -11.69 14.98
CA SER A 26 12.59 -12.63 15.60
C SER A 26 11.13 -12.41 15.20
N ALA A 27 10.81 -11.26 14.61
CA ALA A 27 9.45 -10.88 14.25
C ALA A 27 9.25 -10.79 12.73
N ALA A 28 10.33 -10.59 11.98
CA ALA A 28 10.34 -10.58 10.53
C ALA A 28 10.40 -11.99 9.93
N GLU A 29 9.86 -12.15 8.73
CA GLU A 29 10.13 -13.31 7.88
C GLU A 29 11.53 -13.16 7.28
N VAL A 30 12.52 -13.82 7.87
CA VAL A 30 13.90 -13.82 7.38
C VAL A 30 14.09 -14.91 6.33
N ARG A 31 14.43 -14.51 5.10
CA ARG A 31 14.73 -15.41 3.98
C ARG A 31 16.23 -15.40 3.68
N GLU A 32 16.90 -16.52 3.90
CA GLU A 32 18.26 -16.72 3.36
C GLU A 32 18.19 -16.93 1.85
N VAL A 33 18.98 -16.16 1.11
CA VAL A 33 19.02 -16.25 -0.35
C VAL A 33 20.46 -16.38 -0.82
N GLU A 34 20.78 -17.52 -1.43
CA GLU A 34 22.15 -17.87 -1.86
C GLU A 34 22.33 -17.85 -3.39
N ASP A 35 21.24 -17.81 -4.17
CA ASP A 35 21.24 -17.94 -5.63
C ASP A 35 21.64 -16.67 -6.41
N GLY A 36 22.03 -15.61 -5.69
CA GLY A 36 22.40 -14.31 -6.26
C GLY A 36 21.26 -13.30 -6.36
N THR A 37 20.00 -13.73 -6.21
CA THR A 37 18.84 -12.81 -6.31
C THR A 37 18.78 -11.80 -5.16
N TRP A 38 19.49 -12.05 -4.05
CA TRP A 38 19.74 -11.09 -2.97
C TRP A 38 20.32 -9.75 -3.42
N SER A 39 20.97 -9.71 -4.59
CA SER A 39 21.56 -8.49 -5.13
C SER A 39 20.58 -7.59 -5.89
N HIS A 40 19.32 -8.02 -6.07
CA HIS A 40 18.31 -7.30 -6.87
C HIS A 40 17.19 -6.69 -6.03
N GLY A 41 17.28 -6.75 -4.70
CA GLY A 41 16.21 -6.29 -3.80
C GLY A 41 15.03 -7.25 -3.73
N ILE A 42 13.88 -6.74 -3.29
CA ILE A 42 12.63 -7.50 -3.17
C ILE A 42 11.46 -6.68 -3.68
N GLN A 43 10.48 -7.33 -4.32
CA GLN A 43 9.23 -6.70 -4.73
C GLN A 43 8.09 -7.71 -4.73
N TYR A 44 6.91 -7.32 -4.24
CA TYR A 44 5.68 -8.12 -4.29
C TYR A 44 4.44 -7.22 -4.33
N ARG A 45 3.28 -7.77 -4.70
CA ARG A 45 2.00 -7.06 -4.59
C ARG A 45 1.46 -7.23 -3.17
N THR A 46 1.17 -6.13 -2.49
CA THR A 46 0.43 -6.23 -1.23
C THR A 46 -0.97 -6.76 -1.50
N GLU A 47 -1.43 -7.70 -0.68
CA GLU A 47 -2.81 -8.19 -0.70
C GLU A 47 -3.64 -7.63 0.46
N SER A 48 -2.98 -7.08 1.50
CA SER A 48 -3.65 -6.73 2.76
C SER A 48 -4.16 -5.29 2.84
N CYS A 49 -3.56 -4.36 2.10
CA CYS A 49 -3.97 -2.94 2.12
C CYS A 49 -4.57 -2.46 0.79
N SER A 50 -4.85 -3.40 -0.12
CA SER A 50 -5.48 -3.09 -1.39
C SER A 50 -6.67 -4.00 -1.62
N GLY A 51 -7.82 -3.38 -1.86
CA GLY A 51 -9.11 -4.07 -1.91
C GLY A 51 -9.74 -4.11 -0.52
N SER A 52 -11.03 -3.81 -0.45
CA SER A 52 -11.79 -4.03 0.78
C SER A 52 -12.79 -5.15 0.54
N VAL A 53 -13.11 -5.88 1.61
CA VAL A 53 -14.25 -6.80 1.56
C VAL A 53 -15.50 -5.99 1.84
N TYR A 54 -16.44 -5.99 0.89
CA TYR A 54 -17.71 -5.30 1.04
C TYR A 54 -18.83 -6.30 1.24
N THR A 55 -19.78 -5.98 2.11
CA THR A 55 -21.10 -6.61 2.06
C THR A 55 -21.78 -6.24 0.74
N TRP A 56 -22.68 -7.11 0.29
CA TRP A 56 -23.49 -6.81 -0.89
C TRP A 56 -24.79 -6.11 -0.47
N PRO A 57 -25.14 -4.95 -1.06
CA PRO A 57 -24.40 -4.18 -2.06
C PRO A 57 -23.25 -3.37 -1.45
N LYS A 58 -22.15 -3.16 -2.22
CA LYS A 58 -21.01 -2.33 -1.79
C LYS A 58 -21.54 -0.97 -1.30
N PRO A 59 -21.31 -0.58 -0.03
CA PRO A 59 -21.78 0.70 0.46
C PRO A 59 -21.13 1.81 -0.35
N CYS A 60 -21.94 2.77 -0.79
CA CYS A 60 -21.41 3.94 -1.47
C CYS A 60 -20.55 4.75 -0.47
N PRO A 61 -19.51 5.47 -0.94
CA PRO A 61 -18.74 6.37 -0.09
C PRO A 61 -19.66 7.35 0.67
N PRO A 62 -19.28 7.79 1.88
CA PRO A 62 -20.13 8.57 2.80
C PRO A 62 -20.58 9.96 2.30
N ASP A 63 -20.26 10.37 1.08
CA ASP A 63 -20.94 11.48 0.39
C ASP A 63 -22.31 11.08 -0.17
N CYS A 64 -22.73 9.83 0.02
CA CYS A 64 -24.08 9.37 -0.23
C CYS A 64 -24.94 9.59 1.02
N ASP A 65 -25.57 10.76 1.05
CA ASP A 65 -26.68 11.11 1.93
C ASP A 65 -27.61 9.91 2.23
N PRO A 66 -27.81 9.54 3.52
CA PRO A 66 -28.65 8.41 3.92
C PRO A 66 -30.15 8.62 3.66
N THR A 67 -30.56 9.83 3.25
CA THR A 67 -31.92 10.14 2.80
C THR A 67 -32.08 10.10 1.28
N SER A 68 -30.98 9.99 0.53
CA SER A 68 -31.05 9.76 -0.91
C SER A 68 -31.43 8.31 -1.19
N ALA A 69 -32.71 8.11 -1.50
CA ALA A 69 -33.08 7.09 -2.47
C ALA A 69 -32.15 7.32 -3.67
N VAL A 70 -31.23 6.39 -3.94
CA VAL A 70 -30.26 6.48 -5.04
C VAL A 70 -31.00 7.06 -6.24
N PRO A 71 -30.70 8.30 -6.68
CA PRO A 71 -31.43 8.88 -7.78
C PRO A 71 -31.25 7.91 -8.95
N PRO A 72 -32.32 7.55 -9.66
CA PRO A 72 -32.23 6.66 -10.82
C PRO A 72 -31.10 7.16 -11.71
N SER A 73 -30.23 6.27 -12.19
CA SER A 73 -29.08 6.66 -13.00
C SER A 73 -29.61 7.52 -14.15
N ARG A 74 -29.22 8.80 -14.17
CA ARG A 74 -29.71 9.75 -15.16
C ARG A 74 -28.99 9.46 -16.46
N ILE A 75 -29.74 9.03 -17.46
CA ILE A 75 -29.23 8.86 -18.82
C ILE A 75 -29.59 10.14 -19.56
N ILE A 76 -28.59 10.94 -19.90
CA ILE A 76 -28.78 12.16 -20.69
C ILE A 76 -28.40 11.86 -22.13
N VAL A 77 -29.38 11.90 -23.01
CA VAL A 77 -29.20 11.73 -24.45
C VAL A 77 -29.33 13.09 -25.12
N GLU A 78 -28.25 13.60 -25.69
CA GLU A 78 -28.32 14.76 -26.58
C GLU A 78 -28.69 14.29 -27.98
N VAL A 79 -29.76 14.89 -28.50
CA VAL A 79 -30.21 14.68 -29.88
C VAL A 79 -30.02 15.98 -30.64
N VAL A 80 -29.26 15.93 -31.73
CA VAL A 80 -28.98 17.06 -32.62
C VAL A 80 -29.61 16.80 -33.98
N TYR A 81 -30.41 17.75 -34.48
CA TYR A 81 -30.92 17.73 -35.84
C TYR A 81 -30.14 18.72 -36.72
N ASP A 82 -29.31 18.19 -37.59
CA ASP A 82 -28.52 18.94 -38.58
C ASP A 82 -29.05 18.73 -40.01
N THR A 83 -28.60 19.55 -40.95
CA THR A 83 -28.87 19.37 -42.39
C THR A 83 -27.60 19.48 -43.20
N GLU A 84 -27.37 18.54 -44.10
CA GLU A 84 -26.19 18.52 -44.96
C GLU A 84 -26.61 18.48 -46.43
N GLU A 85 -25.96 19.27 -47.29
CA GLU A 85 -26.23 19.26 -48.73
C GLU A 85 -25.20 18.41 -49.47
N ILE A 86 -25.64 17.30 -50.06
CA ILE A 86 -24.79 16.41 -50.84
C ILE A 86 -25.37 16.32 -52.25
N ASN A 87 -24.59 16.70 -53.26
CA ASN A 87 -25.01 16.69 -54.67
C ASN A 87 -26.36 17.40 -54.92
N PHE A 88 -26.51 18.63 -54.39
CA PHE A 88 -27.73 19.45 -54.52
C PHE A 88 -28.98 18.83 -53.87
N THR A 89 -28.79 17.83 -53.01
CA THR A 89 -29.85 17.22 -52.22
C THR A 89 -29.58 17.51 -50.76
N THR A 90 -30.51 18.21 -50.10
CA THR A 90 -30.45 18.40 -48.64
C THR A 90 -30.91 17.14 -47.93
N TYR A 91 -30.06 16.63 -47.07
CA TYR A 91 -30.28 15.50 -46.17
C TYR A 91 -30.47 16.01 -44.76
N SER A 92 -31.44 15.44 -44.04
CA SER A 92 -31.56 15.58 -42.60
C SER A 92 -30.56 14.65 -41.91
N LEU A 93 -29.87 15.10 -40.88
CA LEU A 93 -28.94 14.29 -40.08
C LEU A 93 -29.37 14.35 -38.62
N ILE A 94 -29.54 13.20 -37.99
CA ILE A 94 -29.90 13.12 -36.57
C ILE A 94 -28.75 12.44 -35.86
N ARG A 95 -28.16 13.12 -34.88
CA ARG A 95 -27.10 12.53 -34.05
C ARG A 95 -27.64 12.38 -32.64
N ALA A 96 -27.52 11.18 -32.08
CA ALA A 96 -27.82 10.92 -30.69
C ALA A 96 -26.52 10.56 -29.98
N ARG A 97 -26.27 11.19 -28.84
CA ARG A 97 -25.08 10.94 -28.02
C ARG A 97 -25.48 10.83 -26.56
N VAL A 98 -24.96 9.81 -25.88
CA VAL A 98 -25.07 9.73 -24.42
C VAL A 98 -24.02 10.66 -23.80
N ILE A 99 -24.48 11.63 -23.01
CA ILE A 99 -23.64 12.60 -22.29
C ILE A 99 -23.38 12.13 -20.86
N GLU A 100 -24.40 11.56 -20.22
CA GLU A 100 -24.31 11.00 -18.88
C GLU A 100 -24.93 9.60 -18.92
N PRO A 101 -24.17 8.55 -18.54
CA PRO A 101 -22.76 8.58 -18.16
C PRO A 101 -21.82 8.94 -19.34
N GLU A 102 -20.59 9.38 -19.04
CA GLU A 102 -19.61 9.85 -20.06
C GLU A 102 -19.27 8.78 -21.11
N THR A 103 -19.41 7.50 -20.75
CA THR A 103 -19.20 6.38 -21.66
C THR A 103 -20.41 5.46 -21.71
N ALA A 104 -20.75 4.96 -22.90
CA ALA A 104 -21.82 3.96 -23.03
C ALA A 104 -21.49 2.65 -22.29
N ALA A 105 -20.22 2.38 -21.94
CA ALA A 105 -19.85 1.21 -21.13
C ALA A 105 -20.43 1.27 -19.71
N ASP A 106 -20.77 2.47 -19.24
CA ASP A 106 -21.35 2.73 -17.93
C ASP A 106 -22.89 2.70 -17.95
N LEU A 107 -23.52 2.49 -19.11
CA LEU A 107 -24.96 2.25 -19.19
C LEU A 107 -25.35 0.97 -18.42
N PRO A 108 -26.56 0.93 -17.83
CA PRO A 108 -27.17 -0.30 -17.31
C PRO A 108 -27.03 -1.49 -18.28
N TYR A 109 -26.81 -2.71 -17.79
CA TYR A 109 -26.48 -3.87 -18.67
C TYR A 109 -27.51 -4.15 -19.75
N ARG A 110 -28.76 -3.79 -19.45
CA ARG A 110 -29.93 -4.02 -20.30
C ARG A 110 -30.48 -2.73 -20.90
N ALA A 111 -29.85 -1.59 -20.65
CA ALA A 111 -30.25 -0.33 -21.25
C ALA A 111 -29.79 -0.28 -22.69
N VAL A 112 -30.74 -0.50 -23.59
CA VAL A 112 -30.63 -0.09 -24.98
C VAL A 112 -31.43 1.19 -25.10
N ILE A 113 -30.74 2.27 -25.50
CA ILE A 113 -31.38 3.53 -25.83
C ILE A 113 -31.76 3.47 -27.29
N THR A 114 -33.04 3.27 -27.55
CA THR A 114 -33.58 3.29 -28.91
C THR A 114 -34.03 4.71 -29.24
N VAL A 115 -33.47 5.29 -30.29
CA VAL A 115 -33.84 6.60 -30.83
C VAL A 115 -34.63 6.35 -32.12
N ASP A 116 -35.95 6.41 -31.97
CA ASP A 116 -36.91 6.34 -33.08
C ASP A 116 -37.15 7.73 -33.65
N THR A 117 -37.36 7.80 -34.96
CA THR A 117 -37.66 9.06 -35.64
C THR A 117 -38.88 8.89 -36.52
N SER A 118 -39.69 9.94 -36.68
CA SER A 118 -40.92 9.87 -37.49
C SER A 118 -40.69 9.62 -38.99
N CYS A 119 -39.43 9.54 -39.45
CA CYS A 119 -39.11 9.47 -40.87
C CYS A 119 -37.88 8.64 -41.24
N GLY A 120 -37.41 7.74 -40.38
CA GLY A 120 -36.23 6.93 -40.62
C GLY A 120 -36.15 5.65 -39.78
N PRO A 121 -35.10 4.84 -40.01
CA PRO A 121 -34.79 3.70 -39.15
C PRO A 121 -34.43 4.16 -37.73
N SER A 122 -34.64 3.28 -36.75
CA SER A 122 -34.24 3.48 -35.36
C SER A 122 -32.73 3.34 -35.18
N ALA A 123 -32.19 3.99 -34.16
CA ALA A 123 -30.82 3.82 -33.70
C ALA A 123 -30.81 3.20 -32.31
N ASP A 124 -29.97 2.20 -32.06
CA ASP A 124 -29.82 1.61 -30.73
C ASP A 124 -28.44 1.93 -30.18
N ILE A 125 -28.36 2.54 -28.99
CA ILE A 125 -27.12 2.74 -28.24
C ILE A 125 -27.11 1.74 -27.09
N ALA A 126 -26.18 0.80 -27.11
CA ALA A 126 -26.09 -0.30 -26.14
C ALA A 126 -24.80 -0.25 -25.31
N PRO A 127 -24.73 -0.95 -24.17
CA PRO A 127 -23.55 -0.91 -23.31
C PRO A 127 -22.30 -1.41 -24.05
N GLY A 128 -21.24 -0.59 -24.05
CA GLY A 128 -19.99 -0.87 -24.76
C GLY A 128 -19.98 -0.48 -26.24
N SER A 129 -21.05 0.13 -26.77
CA SER A 129 -20.98 0.81 -28.07
C SER A 129 -20.15 2.11 -27.95
N ARG A 130 -19.77 2.71 -29.09
CA ARG A 130 -19.11 4.02 -29.05
C ARG A 130 -20.16 5.04 -28.61
N ALA A 131 -19.81 5.94 -27.69
CA ALA A 131 -20.72 6.97 -27.16
C ALA A 131 -21.36 7.86 -28.24
N GLU A 132 -20.76 7.90 -29.44
CA GLU A 132 -21.28 8.55 -30.64
C GLU A 132 -21.67 7.49 -31.68
N GLU A 133 -22.90 6.98 -31.60
CA GLU A 133 -23.53 6.26 -32.72
C GLU A 133 -24.42 7.23 -33.49
N CYS A 134 -23.86 7.78 -34.57
CA CYS A 134 -24.58 8.64 -35.50
C CYS A 134 -25.45 7.80 -36.44
N THR A 135 -26.77 7.78 -36.23
CA THR A 135 -27.68 7.25 -37.25
C THR A 135 -28.00 8.33 -38.27
N THR A 136 -27.34 8.24 -39.42
CA THR A 136 -27.62 9.16 -40.53
C THR A 136 -28.92 8.78 -41.22
N ILE A 137 -29.97 9.58 -40.99
CA ILE A 137 -31.27 9.37 -41.65
C ILE A 137 -31.34 10.28 -42.87
N ALA A 138 -30.75 9.79 -43.96
CA ALA A 138 -30.77 10.48 -45.24
C ALA A 138 -32.20 10.60 -45.82
N ARG A 139 -32.91 11.70 -45.51
CA ARG A 139 -34.19 12.02 -46.14
C ARG A 139 -34.01 13.12 -47.18
N ARG A 140 -34.46 12.87 -48.41
CA ARG A 140 -34.58 13.90 -49.45
C ARG A 140 -35.57 14.95 -48.98
N ALA A 141 -35.13 16.19 -48.80
CA ALA A 141 -36.04 17.31 -48.56
C ALA A 141 -37.10 17.33 -49.68
N GLN A 142 -38.37 17.04 -49.34
CA GLN A 142 -39.47 17.25 -50.27
C GLN A 142 -39.67 18.76 -50.48
N GLU A 143 -40.24 19.14 -51.62
CA GLU A 143 -40.63 20.52 -51.93
C GLU A 143 -41.42 21.13 -50.75
N GLY A 144 -40.78 22.01 -49.98
CA GLY A 144 -41.33 22.53 -48.72
C GLY A 144 -40.34 22.72 -47.58
N GLY A 145 -39.06 22.36 -47.76
CA GLY A 145 -38.01 22.61 -46.76
C GLY A 145 -37.99 21.62 -45.59
N PRO A 146 -36.96 21.69 -44.73
CA PRO A 146 -36.81 20.76 -43.61
C PRO A 146 -37.90 21.02 -42.56
N LYS A 147 -38.74 20.01 -42.33
CA LYS A 147 -39.83 20.06 -41.35
C LYS A 147 -39.32 19.62 -39.97
N PRO A 148 -39.99 20.03 -38.88
CA PRO A 148 -39.73 19.46 -37.57
C PRO A 148 -39.89 17.94 -37.59
N ILE A 149 -39.02 17.25 -36.86
CA ILE A 149 -39.05 15.80 -36.71
C ILE A 149 -39.48 15.45 -35.28
N THR A 150 -40.20 14.35 -35.14
CA THR A 150 -40.48 13.76 -33.83
C THR A 150 -39.41 12.74 -33.55
N VAL A 151 -38.69 12.89 -32.45
CA VAL A 151 -37.71 11.94 -31.96
C VAL A 151 -38.23 11.33 -30.68
N THR A 152 -38.26 10.02 -30.63
CA THR A 152 -38.70 9.24 -29.48
C THR A 152 -37.49 8.49 -28.96
N VAL A 153 -37.10 8.76 -27.71
CA VAL A 153 -35.98 8.08 -27.05
C VAL A 153 -36.58 7.14 -26.01
N ARG A 154 -36.29 5.85 -26.12
CA ARG A 154 -36.81 4.80 -25.22
C ARG A 154 -35.66 4.04 -24.56
N GLU A 155 -35.78 3.77 -23.27
CA GLU A 155 -34.92 2.83 -22.55
C GLU A 155 -35.61 1.44 -22.53
N SER A 156 -34.90 0.41 -23.00
CA SER A 156 -35.49 -0.90 -23.26
C SER A 156 -35.87 -1.72 -22.03
N PHE A 157 -35.36 -1.40 -20.85
CA PHE A 157 -35.52 -2.21 -19.64
C PHE A 157 -36.68 -1.74 -18.76
N ASN A 158 -36.74 -0.45 -18.44
CA ASN A 158 -37.81 0.16 -17.66
C ASN A 158 -39.00 0.60 -18.53
N GLY A 159 -38.82 0.68 -19.86
CA GLY A 159 -39.84 1.10 -20.82
C GLY A 159 -40.15 2.59 -20.77
N GLU A 160 -39.33 3.39 -20.11
CA GLU A 160 -39.44 4.85 -20.09
C GLU A 160 -39.14 5.40 -21.47
N GLU A 161 -40.01 6.30 -21.92
CA GLU A 161 -39.95 6.89 -23.24
C GLU A 161 -40.22 8.38 -23.13
N THR A 162 -39.38 9.17 -23.79
CA THR A 162 -39.59 10.61 -23.94
C THR A 162 -39.61 10.96 -25.42
N THR A 163 -40.62 11.73 -25.81
CA THR A 163 -40.78 12.20 -27.18
C THR A 163 -40.55 13.71 -27.23
N VAL A 164 -39.71 14.14 -28.16
CA VAL A 164 -39.35 15.55 -28.39
C VAL A 164 -39.55 15.91 -29.86
N GLN A 165 -39.96 17.15 -30.12
CA GLN A 165 -39.97 17.70 -31.46
C GLN A 165 -38.74 18.58 -31.67
N LEU A 166 -37.99 18.32 -32.73
CA LEU A 166 -36.79 19.07 -33.07
C LEU A 166 -36.98 19.82 -34.38
N ALA A 167 -36.75 21.13 -34.33
CA ALA A 167 -36.61 21.96 -35.51
C ALA A 167 -35.21 21.76 -36.15
N PRO A 168 -35.05 22.03 -37.46
CA PRO A 168 -33.74 21.98 -38.11
C PRO A 168 -32.73 22.91 -37.42
N GLY A 169 -31.54 22.41 -37.12
CA GLY A 169 -30.49 23.14 -36.40
C GLY A 169 -30.64 23.18 -34.87
N ALA A 170 -31.66 22.53 -34.30
CA ALA A 170 -31.87 22.48 -32.86
C ALA A 170 -31.22 21.24 -32.23
N SER A 171 -30.83 21.37 -30.96
CA SER A 171 -30.48 20.24 -30.09
C SER A 171 -31.35 20.24 -28.82
N THR A 172 -31.56 19.06 -28.25
CA THR A 172 -32.22 18.90 -26.96
C THR A 172 -31.61 17.75 -26.18
N GLN A 173 -31.71 17.84 -24.85
CA GLN A 173 -31.36 16.75 -23.94
C GLN A 173 -32.63 16.01 -23.52
N VAL A 174 -32.59 14.69 -23.61
CA VAL A 174 -33.61 13.80 -23.08
C VAL A 174 -33.03 13.11 -21.85
N ILE A 175 -33.75 13.22 -20.73
CA ILE A 175 -33.35 12.60 -19.46
C ILE A 175 -34.22 11.37 -19.27
N LEU A 176 -33.59 10.21 -19.18
CA LEU A 176 -34.24 8.94 -18.81
C LEU A 176 -33.71 8.52 -17.43
N CYS A 177 -34.55 7.91 -16.62
CA CYS A 177 -34.26 7.50 -15.27
C CYS A 177 -34.12 5.97 -15.23
N ALA A 178 -32.89 5.44 -15.27
CA ALA A 178 -32.69 4.00 -15.15
C ALA A 178 -33.26 3.47 -13.82
N ASP A 179 -33.89 2.30 -13.88
CA ASP A 179 -34.62 1.71 -12.75
C ASP A 179 -33.78 1.66 -11.46
N LYS A 180 -34.36 2.15 -10.36
CA LYS A 180 -33.79 2.05 -9.01
C LYS A 180 -33.58 0.59 -8.57
N ASP A 181 -34.32 -0.34 -9.21
CA ASP A 181 -34.33 -1.76 -8.91
C ASP A 181 -33.35 -2.56 -9.80
N GLU A 182 -32.50 -1.90 -10.62
CA GLU A 182 -31.44 -2.60 -11.35
C GLU A 182 -30.53 -3.33 -10.35
N PRO A 183 -30.28 -4.64 -10.53
CA PRO A 183 -29.36 -5.37 -9.67
C PRO A 183 -28.01 -4.70 -9.78
N ARG A 184 -27.59 -4.03 -8.71
CA ARG A 184 -26.28 -3.39 -8.59
C ARG A 184 -25.22 -4.39 -9.08
N ARG A 185 -24.16 -3.93 -9.74
CA ARG A 185 -23.04 -4.80 -10.11
C ARG A 185 -22.02 -4.88 -8.98
N LYS A 186 -21.39 -6.05 -8.83
CA LYS A 186 -20.17 -6.16 -8.04
C LYS A 186 -19.08 -5.37 -8.74
N VAL A 187 -18.67 -4.26 -8.13
CA VAL A 187 -17.48 -3.52 -8.56
C VAL A 187 -16.28 -4.37 -8.20
N LEU A 188 -15.45 -4.68 -9.20
CA LEU A 188 -14.20 -5.41 -9.00
C LEU A 188 -13.12 -4.39 -8.60
N ASP A 189 -12.44 -4.66 -7.49
CA ASP A 189 -11.26 -3.88 -7.11
C ASP A 189 -10.03 -4.34 -7.93
N GLY A 190 -9.04 -3.46 -8.08
CA GLY A 190 -7.77 -3.78 -8.73
C GLY A 190 -6.85 -4.67 -7.88
N LEU A 191 -5.81 -5.21 -8.50
CA LEU A 191 -4.83 -6.15 -7.90
C LEU A 191 -3.87 -5.52 -6.86
N GLY A 192 -4.11 -4.27 -6.44
CA GLY A 192 -3.23 -3.55 -5.52
C GLY A 192 -1.90 -3.04 -6.11
N PRO A 193 -1.22 -2.15 -5.36
CA PRO A 193 0.08 -1.63 -5.73
C PRO A 193 1.20 -2.67 -5.50
N TRP A 194 2.31 -2.48 -6.21
CA TRP A 194 3.56 -3.17 -5.90
C TRP A 194 4.32 -2.42 -4.83
N ILE A 195 4.90 -3.14 -3.89
CA ILE A 195 5.82 -2.62 -2.88
C ILE A 195 7.16 -3.35 -3.00
N GLY A 196 8.25 -2.65 -2.71
CA GLY A 196 9.59 -3.22 -2.83
C GLY A 196 10.63 -2.50 -2.00
N ALA A 197 11.80 -3.11 -1.86
CA ALA A 197 12.97 -2.53 -1.20
C ALA A 197 14.25 -2.85 -1.97
N GLU A 198 15.10 -1.83 -2.08
CA GLU A 198 16.41 -1.92 -2.70
C GLU A 198 17.42 -2.66 -1.79
N PRO A 199 18.38 -3.38 -2.38
CA PRO A 199 19.42 -4.05 -1.61
C PRO A 199 20.42 -3.04 -1.04
N PHE A 200 20.87 -3.25 0.21
CA PHE A 200 21.88 -2.45 0.87
C PHE A 200 22.94 -3.32 1.57
N PRO A 201 24.24 -2.96 1.50
CA PRO A 201 25.29 -3.70 2.18
C PRO A 201 25.42 -3.30 3.65
N VAL A 202 25.60 -4.28 4.52
CA VAL A 202 26.06 -4.12 5.89
C VAL A 202 27.44 -4.71 6.00
N TYR A 203 28.40 -3.94 6.51
CA TYR A 203 29.78 -4.40 6.64
C TYR A 203 30.37 -4.08 8.01
N THR A 204 31.41 -4.80 8.37
CA THR A 204 32.28 -4.49 9.51
C THR A 204 33.71 -4.86 9.16
N SER A 205 34.66 -4.34 9.92
CA SER A 205 36.07 -4.61 9.71
C SER A 205 36.83 -4.82 11.02
N VAL A 206 38.01 -5.39 10.88
CA VAL A 206 39.04 -5.46 11.92
C VAL A 206 40.39 -5.16 11.27
N HIS A 207 41.21 -4.37 11.95
CA HIS A 207 42.60 -4.10 11.56
C HIS A 207 43.51 -4.42 12.75
N CYS A 208 44.60 -5.16 12.54
CA CYS A 208 45.64 -5.35 13.54
C CYS A 208 47.02 -5.63 12.89
N MET A 209 48.08 -5.66 13.70
CA MET A 209 49.42 -6.03 13.24
C MET A 209 49.50 -7.52 12.85
N PRO A 210 50.15 -7.87 11.73
CA PRO A 210 50.22 -9.24 11.24
C PRO A 210 51.05 -10.15 12.15
N GLY A 211 50.46 -11.29 12.51
CA GLY A 211 51.09 -12.45 13.16
C GLY A 211 50.88 -13.74 12.35
N GLY A 212 51.45 -14.86 12.80
CA GLY A 212 51.54 -16.11 12.01
C GLY A 212 50.21 -16.69 11.50
N ASP A 213 49.11 -16.56 12.25
CA ASP A 213 47.77 -17.05 11.88
C ASP A 213 46.75 -15.91 11.66
N PHE A 214 47.23 -14.68 11.50
CA PHE A 214 46.41 -13.48 11.63
C PHE A 214 45.29 -13.39 10.58
N ALA A 215 45.56 -13.74 9.33
CA ALA A 215 44.57 -13.66 8.25
C ALA A 215 43.29 -14.47 8.58
N LYS A 216 43.46 -15.69 9.08
CA LYS A 216 42.35 -16.57 9.45
C LYS A 216 41.60 -16.04 10.66
N GLU A 217 42.33 -15.51 11.64
CA GLU A 217 41.74 -14.94 12.84
C GLU A 217 40.97 -13.64 12.54
N ALA A 218 41.54 -12.73 11.76
CA ALA A 218 40.93 -11.47 11.37
C ALA A 218 39.61 -11.71 10.62
N ARG A 219 39.57 -12.66 9.67
CA ARG A 219 38.33 -13.04 8.97
C ARG A 219 37.26 -13.58 9.94
N ARG A 220 37.67 -14.44 10.89
CA ARG A 220 36.76 -14.98 11.91
C ARG A 220 36.21 -13.87 12.80
N ILE A 221 37.05 -12.93 13.24
CA ILE A 221 36.63 -11.79 14.08
C ILE A 221 35.68 -10.88 13.31
N ALA A 222 36.00 -10.51 12.06
CA ALA A 222 35.14 -9.68 11.22
C ALA A 222 33.77 -10.34 11.02
N ARG A 223 33.73 -11.63 10.67
CA ARG A 223 32.49 -12.38 10.52
C ARG A 223 31.67 -12.41 11.82
N ASN A 224 32.31 -12.69 12.95
CA ASN A 224 31.62 -12.70 14.24
C ASN A 224 31.07 -11.32 14.61
N ARG A 225 31.84 -10.24 14.37
CA ARG A 225 31.37 -8.85 14.58
C ARG A 225 30.14 -8.53 13.73
N LEU A 226 30.14 -8.96 12.47
CA LEU A 226 29.01 -8.75 11.56
C LEU A 226 27.78 -9.46 12.10
N THR A 227 27.88 -10.76 12.38
CA THR A 227 26.76 -11.56 12.93
C THR A 227 26.24 -11.02 14.26
N CYS A 228 27.07 -10.38 15.08
CA CYS A 228 26.62 -9.77 16.34
C CYS A 228 25.83 -8.47 16.17
N ARG A 229 26.05 -7.73 15.07
CA ARG A 229 25.53 -6.36 14.91
C ARG A 229 24.69 -6.17 13.66
N GLU A 230 24.55 -7.18 12.81
CA GLU A 230 23.81 -7.07 11.56
C GLU A 230 22.35 -6.66 11.78
N GLU A 231 21.66 -7.26 12.75
CA GLU A 231 20.27 -6.89 13.07
C GLU A 231 20.15 -5.43 13.50
N CYS A 232 21.16 -4.90 14.20
CA CYS A 232 21.19 -3.51 14.65
C CYS A 232 21.28 -2.55 13.46
N ALA A 233 22.14 -2.85 12.49
CA ALA A 233 22.28 -2.07 11.27
C ALA A 233 21.02 -2.16 10.38
N VAL A 234 20.39 -3.34 10.30
CA VAL A 234 19.14 -3.51 9.55
C VAL A 234 17.97 -2.76 10.22
N GLU A 235 17.88 -2.78 11.55
CA GLU A 235 16.90 -1.97 12.31
C GLU A 235 17.07 -0.47 12.05
N GLU A 236 18.31 0.02 12.13
CA GLU A 236 18.63 1.43 11.88
C GLU A 236 18.27 1.85 10.44
N TYR A 237 18.59 1.00 9.46
CA TYR A 237 18.23 1.22 8.06
C TYR A 237 16.71 1.24 7.88
N LEU A 238 15.99 0.22 8.39
CA LEU A 238 14.53 0.16 8.30
C LEU A 238 13.91 1.40 8.94
N TRP A 239 14.36 1.80 10.12
CA TRP A 239 13.83 2.97 10.81
C TRP A 239 14.03 4.26 10.00
N THR A 240 15.17 4.39 9.32
CA THR A 240 15.45 5.53 8.44
C THR A 240 14.50 5.56 7.24
N GLN A 241 14.18 4.40 6.65
CA GLN A 241 13.21 4.30 5.56
C GLN A 241 11.80 4.66 6.03
N LEU A 242 11.34 4.07 7.15
CA LEU A 242 10.04 4.40 7.73
C LEU A 242 9.93 5.89 8.10
N ALA A 243 11.03 6.52 8.50
CA ALA A 243 11.10 7.94 8.77
C ALA A 243 10.97 8.82 7.52
N ALA A 244 11.38 8.32 6.36
CA ALA A 244 11.28 9.01 5.09
C ALA A 244 9.91 8.85 4.42
N ASP A 245 9.27 7.68 4.57
CA ASP A 245 8.01 7.35 3.91
C ASP A 245 6.81 8.17 4.43
N GLY A 246 6.89 8.66 5.68
CA GLY A 246 5.74 9.26 6.33
C GLY A 246 4.75 8.21 6.80
N GLY A 247 4.08 8.46 7.92
CA GLY A 247 3.10 7.54 8.47
C GLY A 247 1.86 8.26 8.96
N GLN A 248 0.75 7.54 9.02
CA GLN A 248 -0.45 8.07 9.66
C GLN A 248 -0.19 8.20 11.17
N TYR A 249 -0.18 9.43 11.66
CA TYR A 249 -0.17 9.69 13.10
C TYR A 249 -1.52 9.31 13.70
N ILE A 250 -1.49 8.52 14.77
CA ILE A 250 -2.65 8.09 15.53
C ILE A 250 -2.59 8.71 16.92
N GLY A 251 -3.63 9.46 17.28
CA GLY A 251 -3.77 10.07 18.60
C GLY A 251 -3.77 11.59 18.55
N ASN A 252 -3.34 12.20 19.65
CA ASN A 252 -3.25 13.65 19.82
C ASN A 252 -1.86 14.00 20.38
N PRO A 253 -1.03 14.77 19.65
CA PRO A 253 0.34 15.03 20.09
C PRO A 253 0.38 15.91 21.35
N SER A 254 -0.69 16.67 21.63
CA SER A 254 -0.82 17.50 22.82
C SER A 254 -1.32 16.73 24.05
N ALA A 255 -1.67 15.46 23.91
CA ALA A 255 -2.18 14.61 24.97
C ALA A 255 -1.67 13.16 24.78
N PRO A 256 -0.35 12.94 24.97
CA PRO A 256 0.24 11.60 24.86
C PRO A 256 -0.43 10.65 25.84
N LYS A 257 -0.58 9.39 25.42
CA LYS A 257 -1.24 8.36 26.22
C LYS A 257 -0.21 7.50 26.95
N SER A 258 -0.66 6.77 27.96
CA SER A 258 0.15 5.71 28.55
C SER A 258 0.55 4.68 27.48
N ILE A 259 1.70 4.03 27.67
CA ILE A 259 2.27 3.09 26.69
C ILE A 259 1.27 1.99 26.33
N THR A 260 0.54 1.44 27.30
CA THR A 260 -0.46 0.39 27.06
C THR A 260 -1.59 0.87 26.15
N CYS A 261 -2.10 2.08 26.38
CA CYS A 261 -3.13 2.68 25.53
C CYS A 261 -2.60 2.97 24.13
N ALA A 262 -1.38 3.51 24.02
CA ALA A 262 -0.75 3.78 22.74
C ALA A 262 -0.53 2.50 21.91
N MET A 263 -0.09 1.40 22.53
CA MET A 263 0.02 0.10 21.85
C MET A 263 -1.34 -0.42 21.38
N ALA A 264 -2.38 -0.29 22.21
CA ALA A 264 -3.73 -0.73 21.85
C ALA A 264 -4.28 0.05 20.64
N GLU A 265 -3.99 1.35 20.54
CA GLU A 265 -4.42 2.16 19.39
C GLU A 265 -3.67 1.81 18.10
N ILE A 266 -2.37 1.57 18.20
CA ILE A 266 -1.57 1.10 17.06
C ILE A 266 -2.10 -0.24 16.57
N GLU A 267 -2.33 -1.18 17.48
CA GLU A 267 -2.89 -2.50 17.14
C GLU A 267 -4.28 -2.40 16.52
N ALA A 268 -5.16 -1.58 17.09
CA ALA A 268 -6.51 -1.36 16.56
C ALA A 268 -6.45 -0.79 15.14
N ALA A 269 -5.57 0.17 14.87
CA ALA A 269 -5.43 0.76 13.55
C ALA A 269 -4.78 -0.19 12.53
N LEU A 270 -3.81 -1.00 12.94
CA LEU A 270 -3.26 -2.07 12.10
C LEU A 270 -4.37 -3.06 11.70
N MET A 271 -5.18 -3.49 12.67
CA MET A 271 -6.31 -4.38 12.42
C MET A 271 -7.37 -3.74 11.52
N GLN A 272 -7.69 -2.46 11.74
CA GLN A 272 -8.65 -1.73 10.92
C GLN A 272 -8.18 -1.56 9.48
N ALA A 273 -6.89 -1.29 9.27
CA ALA A 273 -6.33 -1.06 7.95
C ALA A 273 -6.15 -2.36 7.16
N ARG A 274 -5.81 -3.48 7.82
CA ARG A 274 -5.44 -4.75 7.14
C ARG A 274 -6.54 -5.81 7.15
N GLY A 275 -7.43 -5.80 8.15
CA GLY A 275 -8.59 -6.69 8.26
C GLY A 275 -8.33 -8.19 8.50
N CYS A 276 -7.19 -8.76 8.06
CA CYS A 276 -6.97 -10.21 8.04
C CYS A 276 -5.71 -10.70 8.78
N THR A 277 -4.68 -9.86 8.91
CA THR A 277 -3.38 -10.29 9.43
C THR A 277 -2.84 -9.30 10.44
N ALA A 278 -2.25 -9.84 11.51
CA ALA A 278 -1.59 -9.03 12.51
C ALA A 278 -0.31 -8.40 11.95
N GLY A 279 -0.03 -7.17 12.36
CA GLY A 279 1.16 -6.42 11.94
C GLY A 279 2.34 -6.62 12.88
N VAL A 280 3.32 -5.73 12.77
CA VAL A 280 4.47 -5.65 13.66
C VAL A 280 4.44 -4.31 14.40
N ILE A 281 4.51 -4.36 15.73
CA ILE A 281 4.60 -3.20 16.60
C ILE A 281 6.05 -3.02 17.01
N HIS A 282 6.67 -1.96 16.53
CA HIS A 282 8.04 -1.58 16.84
C HIS A 282 8.05 -0.65 18.04
N VAL A 283 8.67 -1.11 19.11
CA VAL A 283 8.79 -0.40 20.39
C VAL A 283 10.26 -0.34 20.81
N PRO A 284 10.71 0.77 21.42
CA PRO A 284 12.06 0.83 21.96
C PRO A 284 12.32 -0.22 23.03
N ALA A 285 13.52 -0.80 23.04
CA ALA A 285 13.90 -1.87 23.97
C ALA A 285 13.79 -1.48 25.45
N ARG A 286 13.87 -0.17 25.77
CA ARG A 286 13.63 0.34 27.14
C ARG A 286 12.21 0.04 27.66
N LEU A 287 11.25 -0.18 26.77
CA LEU A 287 9.86 -0.49 27.12
C LEU A 287 9.61 -1.99 27.38
N SER A 288 10.63 -2.84 27.18
CA SER A 288 10.47 -4.29 27.31
C SER A 288 10.01 -4.74 28.69
N LEU A 289 10.60 -4.19 29.75
CA LEU A 289 10.24 -4.50 31.12
C LEU A 289 8.83 -4.00 31.51
N PRO A 290 8.46 -2.71 31.35
CA PRO A 290 7.13 -2.26 31.73
C PRO A 290 6.01 -2.96 30.94
N LEU A 291 6.21 -3.21 29.64
CA LEU A 291 5.23 -3.94 28.82
C LEU A 291 5.08 -5.41 29.23
N SER A 292 6.17 -6.06 29.63
CA SER A 292 6.12 -7.42 30.15
C SER A 292 5.40 -7.48 31.51
N MET A 293 5.65 -6.50 32.39
CA MET A 293 4.99 -6.41 33.70
C MET A 293 3.50 -6.16 33.61
N ASN A 294 3.07 -5.36 32.63
CA ASN A 294 1.66 -5.04 32.39
C ASN A 294 0.91 -6.13 31.60
N GLY A 295 1.58 -7.22 31.23
CA GLY A 295 0.95 -8.34 30.53
C GLY A 295 0.47 -8.00 29.12
N CYS A 296 1.03 -6.95 28.51
CA CYS A 296 0.69 -6.49 27.16
C CYS A 296 1.22 -7.45 26.08
N CYS A 297 2.29 -8.17 26.41
CA CYS A 297 2.98 -9.07 25.50
C CYS A 297 2.98 -10.50 26.06
N LEU A 298 2.75 -11.47 25.18
CA LEU A 298 2.77 -12.90 25.44
C LEU A 298 3.93 -13.53 24.68
N ILE A 299 4.66 -14.42 25.35
CA ILE A 299 5.71 -15.23 24.71
C ILE A 299 5.02 -16.45 24.10
N GLU A 300 5.17 -16.66 22.79
CA GLU A 300 4.67 -17.87 22.12
C GLU A 300 5.79 -18.92 21.91
N GLY A 301 5.41 -20.20 22.03
CA GLY A 301 6.24 -21.35 21.63
C GLY A 301 7.62 -21.42 22.28
N GLU A 302 8.61 -21.91 21.54
CA GLU A 302 10.02 -22.02 21.97
C GLU A 302 10.73 -20.66 22.21
N GLY A 303 9.98 -19.58 22.47
CA GLY A 303 10.48 -18.32 23.03
C GLY A 303 11.20 -17.41 22.05
N ALA A 304 10.97 -17.57 20.75
CA ALA A 304 11.61 -16.75 19.72
C ALA A 304 10.84 -15.45 19.43
N SER A 305 9.50 -15.50 19.33
CA SER A 305 8.66 -14.34 19.02
C SER A 305 7.84 -13.86 20.22
N LEU A 306 7.49 -12.58 20.19
CA LEU A 306 6.69 -11.91 21.22
C LEU A 306 5.47 -11.30 20.54
N ARG A 307 4.27 -11.61 21.04
CA ARG A 307 3.02 -11.14 20.43
C ARG A 307 2.11 -10.46 21.44
N THR A 308 1.27 -9.57 20.96
CA THR A 308 0.11 -9.10 21.72
C THR A 308 -0.94 -10.22 21.83
N ARG A 309 -1.99 -9.98 22.61
CA ARG A 309 -3.13 -10.92 22.68
C ARG A 309 -3.90 -11.05 21.36
N MET A 310 -3.86 -10.03 20.51
CA MET A 310 -4.52 -10.05 19.21
C MET A 310 -3.61 -10.61 18.10
N GLY A 311 -2.39 -11.02 18.46
CA GLY A 311 -1.46 -11.71 17.57
C GLY A 311 -0.47 -10.80 16.84
N SER A 312 -0.46 -9.49 17.10
CA SER A 312 0.54 -8.59 16.50
C SER A 312 1.92 -8.90 17.07
N GLU A 313 2.90 -9.03 16.20
CA GLU A 313 4.29 -9.23 16.62
C GLU A 313 4.81 -7.95 17.29
N VAL A 314 5.67 -8.10 18.29
CA VAL A 314 6.26 -6.99 19.03
C VAL A 314 7.78 -7.06 18.94
N VAL A 315 8.37 -6.01 18.39
CA VAL A 315 9.82 -5.84 18.24
C VAL A 315 10.34 -4.84 19.26
N PHE A 316 11.31 -5.26 20.08
CA PHE A 316 12.08 -4.39 20.95
C PHE A 316 13.34 -3.88 20.26
N GLY A 317 13.20 -2.79 19.50
CA GLY A 317 14.29 -2.15 18.78
C GLY A 317 15.27 -1.44 19.70
N ALA A 318 16.57 -1.64 19.49
CA ALA A 318 17.62 -1.06 20.35
C ALA A 318 18.62 -0.17 19.62
N CYS A 319 18.45 0.00 18.31
CA CYS A 319 19.48 0.51 17.41
C CYS A 319 19.10 1.77 16.64
N TYR A 320 18.04 2.46 17.08
CA TYR A 320 17.58 3.73 16.54
C TYR A 320 17.21 4.69 17.69
N ASP A 321 17.12 6.00 17.40
CA ASP A 321 16.65 6.97 18.40
C ASP A 321 15.15 6.72 18.67
N PRO A 322 14.75 6.35 19.90
CA PRO A 322 13.37 6.03 20.23
C PRO A 322 12.40 7.22 20.14
N ARG A 323 12.92 8.43 19.90
CA ARG A 323 12.15 9.66 19.72
C ARG A 323 11.99 10.03 18.24
N MET A 324 12.71 9.37 17.33
CA MET A 324 12.62 9.66 15.90
C MET A 324 11.25 9.28 15.38
N ARG A 325 10.51 10.27 14.89
CA ARG A 325 9.15 10.11 14.35
C ARG A 325 9.19 9.84 12.84
N PRO A 326 8.15 9.18 12.30
CA PRO A 326 7.96 9.01 10.86
C PRO A 326 7.83 10.29 10.01
N ASP A 327 7.89 11.48 10.62
CA ASP A 327 7.91 12.77 9.92
C ASP A 327 9.27 13.47 10.00
N GLY A 328 10.31 12.75 10.43
CA GLY A 328 11.69 13.24 10.52
C GLY A 328 11.97 14.16 11.71
N MET A 329 10.99 14.43 12.57
CA MET A 329 11.21 15.20 13.80
C MET A 329 11.47 14.28 15.00
N LEU A 330 12.08 14.84 16.06
CA LEU A 330 12.22 14.16 17.34
C LEU A 330 11.02 14.49 18.24
N ALA A 331 10.47 13.48 18.92
CA ALA A 331 9.55 13.66 20.02
C ALA A 331 10.27 14.24 21.26
N ASP A 332 9.48 14.79 22.19
CA ASP A 332 9.99 15.28 23.46
C ASP A 332 10.75 14.18 24.23
N PRO A 333 11.76 14.53 25.06
CA PRO A 333 12.61 13.55 25.75
C PRO A 333 11.85 12.55 26.63
N ASP A 334 10.71 12.96 27.20
CA ASP A 334 9.88 12.15 28.08
C ASP A 334 8.89 11.26 27.30
N LEU A 335 8.81 11.44 25.99
CA LEU A 335 7.97 10.67 25.09
C LEU A 335 8.78 9.61 24.36
N THR A 336 8.05 8.63 23.84
CA THR A 336 8.61 7.56 23.02
C THR A 336 7.72 7.33 21.82
N VAL A 337 8.33 7.07 20.67
CA VAL A 337 7.59 6.75 19.44
C VAL A 337 7.32 5.25 19.42
N ILE A 338 6.07 4.90 19.10
CA ILE A 338 5.65 3.52 18.83
C ILE A 338 5.16 3.50 17.38
N ILE A 339 5.66 2.54 16.60
CA ILE A 339 5.31 2.38 15.19
C ILE A 339 4.61 1.05 15.00
N GLY A 340 3.53 1.04 14.22
CA GLY A 340 2.92 -0.16 13.68
C GLY A 340 3.18 -0.25 12.18
N THR A 341 3.63 -1.41 11.73
CA THR A 341 3.73 -1.76 10.32
C THR A 341 2.92 -3.01 10.00
N GLY A 342 2.73 -3.31 8.72
CA GLY A 342 2.45 -4.68 8.30
C GLY A 342 3.65 -5.63 8.57
N PRO A 343 3.56 -6.89 8.13
CA PRO A 343 4.62 -7.89 8.25
C PRO A 343 5.91 -7.37 7.65
N VAL A 344 7.02 -7.68 8.30
CA VAL A 344 8.35 -7.31 7.82
C VAL A 344 8.99 -8.52 7.17
N ILE A 345 9.53 -8.33 5.97
CA ILE A 345 10.32 -9.33 5.28
C ILE A 345 11.76 -8.85 5.24
N VAL A 346 12.70 -9.73 5.61
CA VAL A 346 14.13 -9.49 5.51
C VAL A 346 14.73 -10.54 4.58
N GLN A 347 15.20 -10.10 3.42
CA GLN A 347 16.02 -10.94 2.56
C GLN A 347 17.50 -10.78 2.97
N ARG A 348 18.16 -11.90 3.27
CA ARG A 348 19.52 -11.95 3.78
C ARG A 348 20.43 -12.75 2.84
N GLY A 349 21.48 -12.09 2.33
CA GLY A 349 22.49 -12.73 1.49
C GLY A 349 23.58 -13.49 2.28
N PRO A 350 24.53 -14.16 1.60
CA PRO A 350 25.68 -14.79 2.25
C PRO A 350 26.66 -13.74 2.81
N ILE A 351 27.49 -14.13 3.80
CA ILE A 351 28.58 -13.28 4.30
C ILE A 351 29.80 -13.45 3.39
N SER A 352 30.18 -12.37 2.71
CA SER A 352 31.46 -12.26 2.00
C SER A 352 32.54 -11.74 2.94
N THR A 353 33.77 -12.25 2.80
CA THR A 353 34.92 -11.74 3.56
C THR A 353 36.06 -11.36 2.64
N TYR A 354 36.60 -10.17 2.83
CA TYR A 354 37.69 -9.59 2.06
C TYR A 354 38.87 -9.29 2.98
N GLU A 355 40.06 -9.17 2.39
CA GLU A 355 41.28 -8.87 3.13
C GLU A 355 42.21 -7.94 2.38
N GLY A 356 43.00 -7.19 3.13
CA GLY A 356 43.99 -6.27 2.61
C GLY A 356 45.14 -6.09 3.57
N LEU A 357 46.33 -5.81 3.01
CA LEU A 357 47.51 -5.41 3.75
C LEU A 357 47.86 -3.99 3.35
N ASP A 358 47.82 -3.05 4.30
CA ASP A 358 48.40 -1.74 4.12
C ASP A 358 49.93 -1.88 4.17
N LYS A 359 50.56 -1.66 3.02
CA LYS A 359 52.01 -1.81 2.88
C LYS A 359 52.80 -0.69 3.56
N GLN A 360 52.17 0.45 3.87
CA GLN A 360 52.84 1.58 4.50
C GLN A 360 52.90 1.42 6.02
N THR A 361 51.80 0.98 6.64
CA THR A 361 51.74 0.76 8.09
C THR A 361 52.01 -0.69 8.49
N ASN A 362 52.10 -1.59 7.52
CA ASN A 362 52.16 -3.05 7.73
C ASN A 362 50.94 -3.55 8.54
N ASP A 363 49.79 -2.91 8.39
CA ASP A 363 48.54 -3.32 9.03
C ASP A 363 47.76 -4.24 8.13
N TYR A 364 47.24 -5.32 8.71
CA TYR A 364 46.35 -6.22 8.01
C TYR A 364 44.91 -5.95 8.42
N ALA A 365 44.03 -5.85 7.42
CA ALA A 365 42.61 -5.65 7.61
C ALA A 365 41.81 -6.82 7.02
N ALA A 366 40.75 -7.20 7.72
CA ALA A 366 39.70 -8.06 7.19
C ALA A 366 38.36 -7.34 7.26
N VAL A 367 37.58 -7.46 6.19
CA VAL A 367 36.22 -6.93 6.07
C VAL A 367 35.25 -8.09 5.94
N ALA A 368 34.14 -8.05 6.67
CA ALA A 368 33.01 -8.94 6.45
C ALA A 368 31.82 -8.10 6.02
N GLU A 369 31.18 -8.50 4.93
CA GLU A 369 30.05 -7.79 4.31
C GLU A 369 28.92 -8.77 4.00
N ARG A 370 27.69 -8.28 4.10
CA ARG A 370 26.48 -9.01 3.75
C ARG A 370 25.44 -8.03 3.24
N THR A 371 24.75 -8.39 2.17
CA THR A 371 23.68 -7.57 1.61
C THR A 371 22.32 -7.99 2.15
N TYR A 372 21.47 -7.00 2.38
CA TYR A 372 20.11 -7.14 2.86
C TYR A 372 19.14 -6.41 1.95
N ALA A 373 17.89 -6.87 1.91
CA ALA A 373 16.75 -6.03 1.53
C ALA A 373 15.69 -6.19 2.61
N VAL A 374 15.17 -5.08 3.12
CA VAL A 374 14.17 -5.08 4.19
C VAL A 374 12.99 -4.23 3.76
N ILE A 375 11.79 -4.78 3.91
CA ILE A 375 10.55 -4.08 3.61
C ILE A 375 9.54 -4.37 4.71
N ALA A 376 8.81 -3.33 5.12
CA ALA A 376 7.63 -3.47 5.93
C ALA A 376 6.41 -3.31 5.04
N ASP A 377 5.48 -4.26 5.11
CA ASP A 377 4.21 -4.13 4.44
C ASP A 377 3.39 -2.98 5.07
N CYS A 378 2.35 -2.55 4.36
CA CYS A 378 1.44 -1.52 4.82
C CYS A 378 0.50 -2.02 5.95
N PRO A 379 -0.15 -1.09 6.68
CA PRO A 379 0.08 0.36 6.66
C PRO A 379 1.31 0.74 7.50
N LEU A 380 1.74 2.00 7.40
CA LEU A 380 2.65 2.61 8.36
C LEU A 380 1.85 3.57 9.26
N VAL A 381 1.69 3.19 10.52
CA VAL A 381 1.00 3.98 11.54
C VAL A 381 1.93 4.25 12.72
N TRP A 382 1.76 5.37 13.41
CA TRP A 382 2.62 5.67 14.56
C TRP A 382 1.93 6.58 15.57
N THR A 383 2.43 6.54 16.80
CA THR A 383 1.95 7.38 17.90
C THR A 383 3.09 7.73 18.85
N VAL A 384 2.82 8.62 19.79
CA VAL A 384 3.73 8.96 20.89
C VAL A 384 3.10 8.54 22.21
N ALA A 385 3.90 7.93 23.08
CA ALA A 385 3.49 7.50 24.40
C ALA A 385 4.34 8.17 25.49
N ASP A 386 3.70 8.44 26.62
CA ASP A 386 4.38 8.92 27.83
C ASP A 386 5.14 7.76 28.49
N THR A 387 6.44 7.94 28.71
CA THR A 387 7.30 6.92 29.32
C THR A 387 7.20 6.85 30.85
N CYS A 388 6.65 7.88 31.50
CA CYS A 388 6.62 8.00 32.95
C CYS A 388 5.41 7.29 33.61
N ASP A 389 4.42 6.87 32.84
CA ASP A 389 3.13 6.34 33.32
C ASP A 389 3.09 4.79 33.41
N CYS A 390 4.22 4.15 33.73
CA CYS A 390 4.34 2.68 33.83
C CYS A 390 3.90 2.09 35.17
#